data_AF-A0A6G6Y4M4-F1
#
_entry.id   AF-A0A6G6Y4M4-F1
#
_cell.length_a   1.000
_cell.length_b   1.000
_cell.length_c   1.000
_cell.angle_alpha   90.00
_cell.angle_beta   90.00
_cell.angle_gamma   90.00
#
_symmetry.space_group_name_H-M   'P 1'
#
loop_
_entity.id
_entity.type
_entity.pdbx_description
1 polymer ?
#
loop_
_entity_poly.entity_id
_entity_poly.type
_entity_poly.pdbx_seq_one_letter_code
_entity_poly.pdbx_strand_id
1 'polypeptide(L)'
;MHAVPQENGAPHVELDDGYHFVVTERGSELQRRMSADRAELLYWIFEAHTFALAAAFELRHRVEGADSRRLLFARQEHLLGRVSQEWGLRNTAEHRAVLVRHPFDDRRD
;
A
#
# COMPACT_ATOMS: atom_id res chain seq x y z
N MET A 1 -10.53 2.79 -8.41
CA MET A 1 -11.26 2.58 -7.14
C MET A 1 -12.65 2.05 -7.48
N HIS A 2 -13.03 0.93 -6.87
CA HIS A 2 -14.31 0.28 -7.10
C HIS A 2 -15.26 0.58 -5.93
N ALA A 3 -16.55 0.66 -6.21
CA ALA A 3 -17.60 0.73 -5.18
C ALA A 3 -18.11 -0.66 -4.78
N VAL A 4 -17.65 -1.71 -5.48
CA VAL A 4 -18.06 -3.09 -5.27
C VAL A 4 -16.82 -4.00 -5.24
N PRO A 5 -16.86 -5.12 -4.51
CA PRO A 5 -15.79 -6.12 -4.49
C PRO A 5 -15.38 -6.55 -5.90
N GLN A 6 -14.08 -6.75 -6.10
CA GLN A 6 -13.53 -7.30 -7.36
C GLN A 6 -13.00 -8.74 -7.19
N GLU A 7 -12.96 -9.26 -5.96
CA GLU A 7 -12.51 -10.62 -5.62
C GLU A 7 -11.07 -10.97 -6.04
N ASN A 8 -10.26 -9.96 -6.37
CA ASN A 8 -8.88 -10.10 -6.86
C ASN A 8 -7.85 -9.35 -5.99
N GLY A 9 -8.22 -8.99 -4.75
CA GLY A 9 -7.36 -8.24 -3.83
C GLY A 9 -7.32 -6.73 -4.11
N ALA A 10 -8.03 -6.22 -5.14
CA ALA A 10 -8.17 -4.78 -5.33
C ALA A 10 -9.10 -4.18 -4.26
N PRO A 11 -8.74 -3.05 -3.65
CA PRO A 11 -9.59 -2.41 -2.67
C PRO A 11 -10.83 -1.79 -3.29
N HIS A 12 -11.93 -1.82 -2.53
CA HIS A 12 -13.15 -1.06 -2.79
C HIS A 12 -13.52 -0.21 -1.57
N VAL A 13 -14.38 0.79 -1.79
CA VAL A 13 -14.90 1.64 -0.72
C VAL A 13 -16.39 1.42 -0.54
N GLU A 14 -16.79 1.17 0.69
CA GLU A 14 -18.19 1.12 1.11
C GLU A 14 -18.51 2.39 1.91
N LEU A 15 -19.72 2.92 1.73
CA LEU A 15 -20.22 4.12 2.41
C LEU A 15 -21.39 3.72 3.30
N ASP A 16 -21.26 3.95 4.61
CA ASP A 16 -22.32 3.74 5.61
C ASP A 16 -22.17 4.81 6.71
N ASP A 17 -22.08 4.43 8.00
CA ASP A 17 -21.78 5.31 9.14
C ASP A 17 -20.37 5.94 9.10
N GLY A 18 -19.61 5.67 8.04
CA GLY A 18 -18.29 6.21 7.77
C GLY A 18 -17.74 5.70 6.44
N TYR A 19 -16.45 5.91 6.23
CA TYR A 19 -15.74 5.37 5.08
C TYR A 19 -15.10 4.04 5.43
N HIS A 20 -15.45 2.99 4.69
CA HIS A 20 -14.84 1.67 4.84
C HIS A 20 -13.94 1.38 3.64
N PHE A 21 -12.65 1.19 3.88
CA PHE A 21 -11.70 0.68 2.90
C PHE A 21 -11.57 -0.82 3.10
N VAL A 22 -11.98 -1.59 2.09
CA VAL A 22 -12.11 -3.05 2.20
C VAL A 22 -11.30 -3.72 1.11
N VAL A 23 -10.58 -4.78 1.47
CA VAL A 23 -9.85 -5.63 0.53
C VAL A 23 -10.46 -7.03 0.58
N THR A 24 -10.91 -7.51 -0.57
CA THR A 24 -11.51 -8.84 -0.74
C THR A 24 -10.77 -9.64 -1.79
N GLU A 25 -10.58 -10.93 -1.55
CA GLU A 25 -10.03 -11.86 -2.52
C GLU A 25 -10.73 -13.22 -2.40
N ARG A 26 -11.20 -13.77 -3.53
CA ARG A 26 -11.81 -15.11 -3.62
C ARG A 26 -12.94 -15.36 -2.61
N GLY A 27 -13.80 -14.37 -2.41
CA GLY A 27 -14.94 -14.39 -1.49
C GLY A 27 -14.58 -14.16 -0.03
N SER A 28 -13.32 -13.83 0.28
CA SER A 28 -12.83 -13.60 1.64
C SER A 28 -12.41 -12.15 1.85
N GLU A 29 -12.89 -11.53 2.92
CA GLU A 29 -12.40 -10.23 3.37
C GLU A 29 -11.01 -10.39 4.00
N LEU A 30 -9.99 -9.79 3.39
CA LEU A 30 -8.61 -9.81 3.86
C LEU A 30 -8.32 -8.65 4.81
N GLN A 31 -9.01 -7.52 4.62
CA GLN A 31 -8.80 -6.30 5.40
C GLN A 31 -10.03 -5.40 5.38
N ARG A 32 -10.32 -4.78 6.51
CA ARG A 32 -11.25 -3.65 6.64
C ARG A 32 -10.64 -2.57 7.52
N ARG A 33 -10.62 -1.34 7.01
CA ARG A 33 -10.27 -0.12 7.74
C ARG A 33 -11.47 0.82 7.71
N MET A 34 -11.75 1.50 8.81
CA MET A 34 -12.89 2.42 8.93
C MET A 34 -12.43 3.75 9.51
N SER A 35 -12.90 4.84 8.92
CA SER A 35 -12.68 6.20 9.43
C SER A 35 -13.84 7.12 9.04
N ALA A 36 -14.16 8.09 9.91
CA ALA A 36 -15.02 9.21 9.55
C ALA A 36 -14.24 10.36 8.86
N ASP A 37 -12.91 10.32 8.92
CA ASP A 37 -12.04 11.33 8.30
C ASP A 37 -11.81 11.02 6.82
N ARG A 38 -12.21 11.96 5.97
CA ARG A 38 -12.00 11.90 4.53
C ARG A 38 -10.51 11.92 4.16
N ALA A 39 -9.67 12.65 4.90
CA ALA A 39 -8.23 12.69 4.64
C ALA A 39 -7.60 11.31 4.85
N GLU A 40 -8.04 10.58 5.87
CA GLU A 40 -7.60 9.22 6.15
C GLU A 40 -8.02 8.23 5.06
N LEU A 41 -9.27 8.33 4.56
CA LEU A 41 -9.71 7.52 3.41
C LEU A 41 -8.83 7.78 2.18
N LEU A 42 -8.57 9.06 1.86
CA LEU A 42 -7.74 9.41 0.71
C LEU A 42 -6.32 8.89 0.87
N TYR A 43 -5.76 8.94 2.09
CA TYR A 43 -4.46 8.32 2.38
C TYR A 43 -4.46 6.83 2.01
N TRP A 44 -5.42 6.02 2.48
CA TRP A 44 -5.47 4.58 2.17
C TRP A 44 -5.62 4.31 0.67
N ILE A 45 -6.42 5.10 -0.04
CA ILE A 45 -6.58 4.97 -1.49
C ILE A 45 -5.24 5.22 -2.22
N PHE A 46 -4.55 6.32 -1.89
CA PHE A 46 -3.29 6.65 -2.53
C PHE A 46 -2.15 5.74 -2.08
N GLU A 47 -2.12 5.30 -0.83
CA GLU A 47 -1.20 4.27 -0.32
C GLU A 47 -1.31 3.00 -1.18
N ALA A 48 -2.52 2.46 -1.34
CA ALA A 48 -2.73 1.23 -2.11
C ALA A 48 -2.42 1.39 -3.61
N HIS A 49 -2.80 2.52 -4.21
CA HIS A 49 -2.50 2.78 -5.62
C HIS A 49 -0.99 2.98 -5.86
N THR A 50 -0.31 3.74 -5.01
CA THR A 50 1.14 3.95 -5.14
C THR A 50 1.92 2.67 -4.86
N PHE A 51 1.44 1.80 -3.96
CA PHE A 51 1.99 0.46 -3.75
C PHE A 51 1.94 -0.37 -5.05
N ALA A 52 0.78 -0.44 -5.71
CA ALA A 52 0.63 -1.19 -6.96
C ALA A 52 1.57 -0.67 -8.06
N LEU A 53 1.70 0.65 -8.19
CA LEU A 53 2.63 1.28 -9.13
C LEU A 53 4.10 0.99 -8.79
N ALA A 54 4.45 1.02 -7.50
CA ALA A 54 5.79 0.72 -7.01
C ALA A 54 6.15 -0.76 -7.19
N ALA A 55 5.23 -1.68 -6.96
CA ALA A 55 5.40 -3.10 -7.20
C ALA A 55 5.61 -3.40 -8.70
N ALA A 56 4.81 -2.79 -9.58
CA ALA A 56 5.00 -2.91 -11.02
C ALA A 56 6.34 -2.30 -11.49
N PHE A 57 6.81 -1.25 -10.83
CA PHE A 57 8.11 -0.66 -11.09
C PHE A 57 9.24 -1.59 -10.61
N GLU A 58 9.15 -2.14 -9.40
CA GLU A 58 10.10 -3.12 -8.86
C GLU A 58 10.26 -4.30 -9.81
N LEU A 59 9.15 -4.91 -10.23
CA LEU A 59 9.17 -6.08 -11.11
C LEU A 59 9.91 -5.81 -12.43
N ARG A 60 9.79 -4.60 -12.99
CA ARG A 60 10.47 -4.21 -14.24
C ARG A 60 11.94 -3.85 -14.07
N HIS A 61 12.38 -3.56 -12.85
CA HIS A 61 13.74 -3.08 -12.53
C HIS A 61 14.37 -3.92 -11.42
N ARG A 62 13.95 -5.18 -11.32
CA ARG A 62 14.35 -6.08 -10.24
C ARG A 62 15.86 -6.22 -10.22
N VAL A 63 16.42 -6.12 -9.02
CA VAL A 63 17.82 -6.41 -8.76
C VAL A 63 17.87 -7.79 -8.13
N GLU A 64 18.39 -8.76 -8.88
CA GLU A 64 18.50 -10.15 -8.42
C GLU A 64 19.33 -10.23 -7.14
N GLY A 65 18.91 -11.09 -6.20
CA GLY A 65 19.54 -11.24 -4.89
C GLY A 65 19.30 -10.10 -3.89
N ALA A 66 18.59 -9.03 -4.25
CA ALA A 66 18.19 -7.98 -3.32
C ALA A 66 16.73 -8.16 -2.86
N ASP A 67 16.44 -7.79 -1.62
CA ASP A 67 15.07 -7.75 -1.13
C ASP A 67 14.24 -6.75 -1.96
N SER A 68 13.21 -7.25 -2.65
CA SER A 68 12.31 -6.45 -3.50
C SER A 68 11.75 -5.20 -2.81
N ARG A 69 11.58 -5.25 -1.47
CA ARG A 69 11.06 -4.13 -0.68
C ARG A 69 11.96 -2.92 -0.74
N ARG A 70 13.27 -3.06 -1.01
CA ARG A 70 14.19 -1.93 -1.15
C ARG A 70 13.75 -0.98 -2.26
N LEU A 71 13.49 -1.53 -3.45
CA LEU A 71 13.09 -0.74 -4.59
C LEU A 71 11.61 -0.35 -4.51
N LEU A 72 10.77 -1.26 -4.04
CA LEU A 72 9.34 -1.03 -3.87
C LEU A 72 9.07 0.11 -2.88
N PHE A 73 9.59 0.02 -1.65
CA PHE A 73 9.33 1.03 -0.61
C PHE A 73 9.84 2.41 -1.03
N ALA A 74 11.09 2.48 -1.52
CA ALA A 74 11.65 3.73 -2.01
C ALA A 74 10.80 4.35 -3.13
N ARG A 75 10.29 3.53 -4.06
CA ARG A 75 9.44 4.02 -5.15
C ARG A 75 8.08 4.49 -4.65
N GLN A 76 7.45 3.76 -3.74
CA GLN A 76 6.16 4.12 -3.17
C GLN A 76 6.24 5.41 -2.36
N GLU A 77 7.25 5.55 -1.50
CA GLU A 77 7.52 6.76 -0.71
C GLU A 77 7.69 7.98 -1.62
N HIS A 78 8.45 7.83 -2.71
CA HIS A 78 8.59 8.89 -3.70
C HIS A 78 7.26 9.26 -4.37
N LEU A 79 6.48 8.27 -4.81
CA LEU A 79 5.20 8.51 -5.49
C LEU A 79 4.18 9.18 -4.54
N LEU A 80 4.07 8.69 -3.31
CA LEU A 80 3.14 9.23 -2.33
C LEU A 80 3.58 10.63 -1.85
N GLY A 81 4.90 10.85 -1.69
CA GLY A 81 5.46 12.17 -1.39
C GLY A 81 5.17 13.23 -2.46
N ARG A 82 5.00 12.82 -3.73
CA ARG A 82 4.55 13.73 -4.81
C ARG A 82 3.06 14.06 -4.74
N VAL A 83 2.25 13.22 -4.10
CA VAL A 83 0.83 13.49 -3.83
C VAL A 83 0.71 14.40 -2.61
N SER A 84 1.40 14.08 -1.53
CA SER A 84 1.50 14.87 -0.31
C SER A 84 2.79 14.54 0.42
N GLN A 85 3.59 15.56 0.73
CA GLN A 85 4.85 15.38 1.47
C GLN A 85 4.62 14.72 2.83
N GLU A 86 3.57 15.13 3.54
CA GLU A 86 3.17 14.56 4.83
C GLU A 86 2.86 13.06 4.70
N TRP A 87 2.10 12.67 3.68
CA TRP A 87 1.76 11.26 3.45
C TRP A 87 2.97 10.43 3.04
N GLY A 88 3.90 11.00 2.26
CA GLY A 88 5.18 10.37 1.98
C GLY A 88 5.97 10.08 3.26
N LEU A 89 6.08 11.06 4.16
CA LEU A 89 6.77 10.90 5.45
C LEU A 89 6.08 9.87 6.36
N ARG A 90 4.75 9.87 6.39
CA ARG A 90 3.95 8.86 7.11
C ARG A 90 4.26 7.45 6.59
N ASN A 91 4.22 7.25 5.28
CA ASN A 91 4.49 5.94 4.67
C ASN A 91 5.94 5.47 4.89
N THR A 92 6.93 6.37 4.83
CA THR A 92 8.32 6.05 5.22
C THR A 92 8.41 5.55 6.67
N ALA A 93 7.68 6.19 7.60
CA ALA A 93 7.65 5.76 9.00
C ALA A 93 6.99 4.37 9.16
N GLU A 94 5.90 4.11 8.42
CA GLU A 94 5.20 2.81 8.40
C GLU A 94 6.11 1.70 7.85
N HIS A 95 6.80 1.93 6.72
CA HIS A 95 7.81 1.01 6.19
C HIS A 95 8.94 0.75 7.17
N ARG A 96 9.46 1.80 7.84
CA ARG A 96 10.50 1.65 8.86
C ARG A 96 10.02 0.77 10.01
N ALA A 97 8.78 0.92 10.46
CA ALA A 97 8.20 0.09 11.51
C ALA A 97 8.04 -1.38 11.09
N VAL A 98 7.80 -1.65 9.81
CA VAL A 98 7.85 -3.02 9.26
C VAL A 98 9.27 -3.55 9.29
N LEU A 99 10.26 -2.77 8.83
CA LEU A 99 11.67 -3.21 8.75
C LEU A 99 12.35 -3.40 10.11
N VAL A 100 11.88 -2.72 11.16
CA VAL A 100 12.32 -2.99 12.55
C VAL A 100 11.96 -4.42 12.97
N ARG A 101 10.79 -4.92 12.56
CA ARG A 101 10.30 -6.27 12.91
C ARG A 101 10.72 -7.33 11.90
N HIS A 102 10.85 -6.92 10.64
CA HIS A 102 11.15 -7.77 9.50
C HIS A 102 12.21 -7.09 8.63
N PRO A 103 13.50 -7.09 9.05
CA PRO A 103 14.59 -6.46 8.31
C PRO A 103 14.67 -6.94 6.86
N PHE A 104 15.35 -6.19 6.00
CA PHE A 104 15.65 -6.64 4.64
C PHE A 104 16.40 -7.97 4.64
N ASP A 105 16.07 -8.82 3.69
CA ASP A 105 16.70 -10.13 3.51
C ASP A 105 17.29 -10.24 2.10
N ASP A 106 18.53 -9.76 1.96
CA ASP A 106 19.30 -9.83 0.70
C ASP A 106 20.11 -11.13 0.58
N ARG A 107 19.78 -12.16 1.37
CA ARG A 107 20.57 -13.39 1.49
C ARG A 107 19.86 -14.63 0.96
N ARG A 108 18.80 -14.46 0.18
CA ARG A 108 18.08 -15.61 -0.39
C ARG A 108 18.66 -15.97 -1.75
N ASP A 109 19.40 -17.07 -1.74
CA ASP A 109 19.73 -17.90 -2.91
C ASP A 109 18.48 -18.66 -3.41
#